data_AF-A0A1C6TUQ2-F1
#
_entry.id   AF-A0A1C6TUQ2-F1
#
_cell.length_a   1.000
_cell.length_b   1.000
_cell.length_c   1.000
_cell.angle_alpha   90.00
_cell.angle_beta   90.00
_cell.angle_gamma   90.00
#
_symmetry.space_group_name_H-M   'P 1'
#
loop_
_entity.id
_entity.type
_entity.pdbx_description
1 polymer ?
#
loop_
_entity_poly.entity_id
_entity_poly.type
_entity_poly.pdbx_seq_one_letter_code
_entity_poly.pdbx_strand_id
1 'polypeptide(L)'
;MAVTVYRSRNTLHGPLTPARIAALSLPTTWRGYRTDDVDALLHRLVYELGERSRQLAEVRAENRRIKNALRRWQSAEAARRLGY
;
A
#
# COMPACT_ATOMS: atom_id res chain seq x y z
N MET A 1 -12.17 -11.26 7.72
CA MET A 1 -11.83 -9.82 7.62
C MET A 1 -12.91 -9.14 6.80
N ALA A 2 -13.72 -8.29 7.42
CA ALA A 2 -14.72 -7.51 6.69
C ALA A 2 -14.00 -6.47 5.83
N VAL A 3 -14.06 -6.62 4.51
CA VAL A 3 -13.63 -5.56 3.59
C VAL A 3 -14.74 -4.52 3.63
N THR A 4 -14.57 -3.47 4.42
CA THR A 4 -15.48 -2.33 4.38
C THR A 4 -15.37 -1.72 2.99
N VAL A 5 -16.37 -1.97 2.14
CA VAL A 5 -16.43 -1.38 0.81
C VAL A 5 -16.78 0.08 1.00
N TYR A 6 -15.78 0.95 0.86
CA TYR A 6 -16.00 2.39 0.81
C TYR A 6 -16.95 2.71 -0.35
N ARG A 7 -18.20 3.10 -0.03
CA ARG A 7 -19.24 3.41 -1.02
C ARG A 7 -19.51 4.91 -1.03
N SER A 8 -18.65 5.64 -1.75
CA SER A 8 -18.90 7.05 -2.10
C SER A 8 -19.80 7.13 -3.34
N ARG A 9 -20.66 8.15 -3.45
CA ARG A 9 -21.39 8.46 -4.71
C ARG A 9 -20.46 8.98 -5.81
N ASN A 10 -19.27 9.45 -5.43
CA ASN A 10 -18.22 9.92 -6.32
C ASN A 10 -17.02 8.99 -6.12
N THR A 11 -17.03 7.83 -6.79
CA THR A 11 -16.05 6.78 -6.52
C THR A 11 -14.77 7.07 -7.31
N LEU A 12 -13.70 7.42 -6.60
CA LEU A 12 -12.35 7.18 -7.08
C LEU A 12 -12.20 5.66 -7.23
N HIS A 13 -12.57 5.12 -8.39
CA HIS A 13 -12.70 3.68 -8.64
C HIS A 13 -11.38 2.94 -8.55
N GLY A 14 -11.16 2.11 -7.53
CA GLY A 14 -9.95 1.29 -7.38
C GLY A 14 -9.03 1.79 -6.26
N PRO A 15 -7.85 1.18 -6.08
CA PRO A 15 -6.97 1.54 -4.98
C PRO A 15 -6.54 3.00 -5.08
N LEU A 16 -6.51 3.66 -3.93
CA LEU A 16 -5.85 4.96 -3.78
C LEU A 16 -4.36 4.69 -3.77
N THR A 17 -3.66 5.15 -4.80
CA THR A 17 -2.20 5.13 -4.89
C THR A 17 -1.67 6.55 -4.79
N PRO A 18 -0.43 6.76 -4.32
CA PRO A 18 0.15 8.11 -4.26
C PRO A 18 0.08 8.84 -5.61
N ALA A 19 0.43 8.14 -6.70
CA ALA A 19 0.36 8.68 -8.06
C ALA A 19 -1.07 9.07 -8.46
N ARG A 20 -2.06 8.26 -8.07
CA ARG A 20 -3.46 8.57 -8.38
C ARG A 20 -3.96 9.78 -7.61
N ILE A 21 -3.62 9.90 -6.33
CA ILE A 21 -4.01 11.04 -5.50
C ILE A 21 -3.37 12.32 -6.04
N ALA A 22 -2.08 12.27 -6.43
CA ALA A 22 -1.38 13.40 -7.03
C ALA A 22 -1.96 13.86 -8.37
N ALA A 23 -2.65 12.97 -9.10
CA ALA A 23 -3.29 13.27 -10.37
C ALA A 23 -4.77 13.69 -10.24
N LEU A 24 -5.30 13.83 -9.01
CA LEU A 24 -6.70 14.21 -8.82
C LEU A 24 -6.91 15.68 -9.16
N SER A 25 -7.86 15.94 -10.04
CA SER A 25 -8.44 17.27 -10.25
C SER A 25 -9.84 17.29 -9.64
N LEU A 26 -10.02 18.05 -8.57
CA LEU A 26 -11.32 18.19 -7.92
C LEU A 26 -12.08 19.41 -8.48
N PRO A 27 -13.38 19.29 -8.78
CA PRO A 27 -14.16 20.42 -9.28
C PRO A 27 -14.35 21.49 -8.20
N THR A 28 -14.30 22.76 -8.60
CA THR A 28 -14.53 23.91 -7.72
C THR A 28 -16.01 24.33 -7.74
N THR A 29 -16.51 24.87 -6.62
CA THR A 29 -17.88 25.39 -6.50
C THR A 29 -17.95 26.57 -5.55
N TRP A 30 -18.98 27.40 -5.67
CA TRP A 30 -19.12 28.70 -4.99
C TRP A 30 -19.15 28.63 -3.44
N ARG A 31 -19.41 27.44 -2.87
CA ARG A 31 -19.30 27.16 -1.43
C ARG A 31 -18.43 25.92 -1.15
N GLY A 32 -17.42 25.69 -1.99
CA GLY A 32 -16.47 24.60 -1.84
C GLY A 32 -15.43 24.85 -0.75
N TYR A 33 -14.66 23.82 -0.43
CA TYR A 33 -13.47 23.97 0.40
C TYR A 33 -12.47 24.93 -0.25
N ARG A 34 -11.61 25.54 0.58
CA ARG A 34 -10.49 26.34 0.09
C ARG A 34 -9.51 25.41 -0.65
N THR A 35 -9.23 25.72 -1.91
CA THR A 35 -8.38 24.88 -2.76
C THR A 35 -6.99 24.68 -2.14
N ASP A 36 -6.36 25.74 -1.63
CA ASP A 36 -5.02 25.65 -1.02
C ASP A 36 -4.97 24.67 0.16
N ASP A 37 -6.00 24.65 1.01
CA ASP A 37 -6.08 23.76 2.17
C ASP A 37 -6.27 22.30 1.71
N VAL A 38 -7.07 22.09 0.66
CA VAL A 38 -7.27 20.77 0.05
C VAL A 38 -5.99 20.29 -0.62
N ASP A 39 -5.29 21.14 -1.35
CA ASP A 39 -4.04 20.80 -2.02
C ASP A 39 -2.94 20.46 -1.02
N ALA A 40 -2.83 21.22 0.08
CA ALA A 40 -1.91 20.92 1.17
C ALA A 40 -2.23 19.56 1.81
N LEU A 41 -3.51 19.26 2.04
CA LEU A 41 -3.96 17.98 2.57
C LEU A 41 -3.64 16.82 1.61
N LEU A 42 -3.92 16.98 0.31
CA LEU A 42 -3.66 15.96 -0.69
C LEU A 42 -2.16 15.71 -0.85
N HIS A 43 -1.33 16.75 -0.87
CA HIS A 43 0.14 16.59 -0.88
C HIS A 43 0.64 15.81 0.33
N ARG A 44 0.14 16.14 1.53
CA ARG A 44 0.50 15.40 2.74
C ARG A 44 0.06 13.94 2.66
N LEU A 45 -1.13 13.68 2.14
CA LEU A 45 -1.66 12.33 1.98
C LEU A 45 -0.86 11.50 0.97
N VAL A 46 -0.43 12.10 -0.15
CA VAL A 46 0.46 11.46 -1.13
C VAL A 46 1.75 11.01 -0.46
N TYR A 47 2.37 11.89 0.33
CA TYR A 47 3.60 11.59 1.06
C TYR A 47 3.42 10.44 2.05
N GLU A 48 2.41 10.51 2.92
CA GLU A 48 2.18 9.47 3.94
C GLU A 48 1.82 8.12 3.33
N LEU A 49 1.02 8.11 2.27
CA LEU A 49 0.67 6.87 1.57
C LEU A 49 1.89 6.28 0.84
N GLY A 50 2.77 7.11 0.29
CA GLY A 50 4.05 6.69 -0.28
C GLY A 50 4.93 6.00 0.76
N GLU A 51 5.11 6.64 1.93
CA GLU A 51 5.88 6.07 3.03
C GLU A 51 5.31 4.73 3.51
N ARG A 52 4.00 4.65 3.76
CA ARG A 52 3.34 3.40 4.18
C ARG A 52 3.48 2.30 3.12
N SER A 53 3.37 2.65 1.84
CA SER A 53 3.53 1.69 0.74
C SER A 53 4.95 1.14 0.68
N ARG A 54 5.96 1.99 0.89
CA ARG A 54 7.37 1.61 0.96
C ARG A 54 7.65 0.67 2.13
N GLN A 55 7.20 1.03 3.33
CA GLN A 55 7.35 0.19 4.53
C GLN A 55 6.69 -1.18 4.35
N LEU A 56 5.48 -1.22 3.77
CA LEU A 56 4.79 -2.47 3.49
C LEU A 56 5.56 -3.33 2.47
N ALA A 57 6.14 -2.72 1.43
CA ALA A 57 6.94 -3.43 0.45
C ALA A 57 8.19 -4.05 1.08
N GLU A 58 8.86 -3.31 1.96
CA GLU A 58 10.03 -3.75 2.72
C GLU A 58 9.70 -4.94 3.64
N VAL A 59 8.67 -4.81 4.47
CA VAL A 59 8.21 -5.90 5.36
C VAL A 59 7.85 -7.16 4.57
N ARG A 60 7.19 -7.00 3.42
CA ARG A 60 6.86 -8.13 2.54
C ARG A 60 8.11 -8.76 1.93
N ALA A 61 9.12 -7.98 1.57
CA ALA A 61 10.38 -8.48 1.06
C ALA A 61 11.12 -9.30 2.12
N GLU A 62 11.19 -8.78 3.35
CA GLU A 62 11.84 -9.48 4.46
C GLU A 62 11.10 -10.77 4.82
N ASN A 63 9.76 -10.74 4.85
CA ASN A 63 8.97 -11.94 5.09
C ASN A 63 9.22 -13.03 4.04
N ARG A 64 9.35 -12.65 2.76
CA ARG A 64 9.72 -13.59 1.69
C ARG A 64 11.12 -14.15 1.90
N ARG A 65 12.09 -13.30 2.27
CA ARG A 65 13.47 -13.72 2.54
C ARG A 65 13.52 -14.75 3.67
N ILE A 66 12.86 -14.49 4.80
CA ILE A 66 12.79 -15.40 5.95
C ILE A 66 12.14 -16.73 5.55
N LYS A 67 10.99 -16.69 4.87
CA LYS A 67 10.30 -17.91 4.39
C LYS A 67 11.19 -18.74 3.45
N ASN A 68 11.93 -18.09 2.56
CA ASN A 68 12.85 -18.77 1.66
C ASN A 68 14.03 -19.40 2.41
N ALA A 69 14.58 -18.71 3.43
CA ALA A 69 15.63 -19.25 4.27
C ALA A 69 15.15 -20.48 5.05
N LEU A 70 13.96 -20.40 5.66
CA LEU A 70 13.35 -21.50 6.38
C LEU A 70 13.13 -22.71 5.45
N ARG A 71 12.57 -22.49 4.26
CA ARG A 71 12.34 -23.57 3.28
C ARG A 71 13.65 -24.25 2.87
N ARG A 72 14.70 -23.48 2.59
CA ARG A 72 16.03 -24.04 2.25
C ARG A 72 16.61 -24.88 3.39
N TRP A 73 16.50 -24.38 4.62
CA TRP A 73 16.94 -25.13 5.80
C TRP A 73 16.15 -26.44 5.96
N GLN A 74 14.82 -26.39 5.85
CA GLN A 74 13.97 -27.58 5.93
C GLN A 74 14.31 -28.61 4.86
N SER A 75 14.58 -28.18 3.62
CA SER A 75 15.00 -29.08 2.55
C SER A 75 16.36 -29.73 2.82
N ALA A 76 17.34 -28.95 3.30
CA ALA A 76 18.66 -29.48 3.65
C ALA A 76 18.59 -30.48 4.82
N GLU A 77 17.76 -30.18 5.82
CA GLU A 77 17.54 -31.06 6.97
C GLU A 77 16.82 -32.36 6.58
N ALA A 78 15.84 -32.28 5.69
CA ALA A 78 15.18 -33.47 5.14
C ALA A 78 16.17 -34.35 4.36
N ALA A 79 17.04 -33.75 3.54
CA ALA A 79 18.07 -34.48 2.80
C ALA A 79 19.05 -35.21 3.74
N ARG A 80 19.51 -34.53 4.80
CA ARG A 80 20.36 -35.14 5.84
C ARG A 80 19.69 -36.33 6.53
N ARG A 81 18.40 -36.20 6.86
CA ARG A 81 17.64 -37.29 7.51
C ARG A 81 17.38 -38.47 6.60
N LEU A 82 17.32 -38.24 5.28
CA LEU A 82 17.13 -39.29 4.28
C LEU A 82 18.44 -39.98 3.84
N GLY A 83 19.59 -39.57 4.39
CA GLY A 83 20.85 -40.33 4.27
C GLY A 83 21.51 -40.29 2.89
N TYR A 84 21.52 -39.13 2.23
CA TYR A 84 22.46 -38.84 1.13
C TYR A 84 23.71 -38.13 1.66
#